data_AF-A0A0F9FXF7-F1
#
_entry.id   AF-A0A0F9FXF7-F1
#
_cell.length_a   1.000
_cell.length_b   1.000
_cell.length_c   1.000
_cell.angle_alpha   90.00
_cell.angle_beta   90.00
_cell.angle_gamma   90.00
#
_symmetry.space_group_name_H-M   'P 1'
#
loop_
_entity.id
_entity.type
_entity.pdbx_description
1 polymer ?
#
loop_
_entity_poly.entity_id
_entity_poly.type
_entity_poly.pdbx_seq_one_letter_code
_entity_poly.pdbx_strand_id
1 'polypeptide(L)'
;MRTETEIRDLKDYLVNDYHGESKRQQQIDEDYYTDNFHPKLLKPPTLDHPTGEAARQIDLPAEHLITGNPQAFRLARTKGEVESAAKVAKLLNHWLQRIKRQSPDPLHLSLKTNLKRGEVWIQLVLNEDWTAKEQTGLPVWFYLPDPLIVFPSPKIIDCVPDEVIIFCNRYVTDIER
;
A
#
# COMPACT_ATOMS: atom_id res chain seq x y z
N MET A 1 7.69 17.97 -21.25
CA MET A 1 7.75 18.42 -19.86
C MET A 1 6.50 19.26 -19.63
N ARG A 2 5.64 18.90 -18.66
CA ARG A 2 4.40 19.64 -18.38
C ARG A 2 4.72 21.00 -17.74
N THR A 3 3.85 21.96 -17.95
CA THR A 3 3.92 23.27 -17.29
C THR A 3 3.46 23.15 -15.83
N GLU A 4 3.87 24.09 -14.98
CA GLU A 4 3.48 24.10 -13.57
C GLU A 4 1.96 24.18 -13.38
N THR A 5 1.26 24.93 -14.26
CA THR A 5 -0.20 25.03 -14.25
C THR A 5 -0.86 23.70 -14.56
N GLU A 6 -0.39 22.96 -15.57
CA GLU A 6 -0.92 21.62 -15.90
C GLU A 6 -0.74 20.62 -14.74
N ILE A 7 0.34 20.75 -13.96
CA ILE A 7 0.57 19.91 -12.78
C ILE A 7 -0.42 20.25 -11.67
N ARG A 8 -0.70 21.54 -11.45
CA ARG A 8 -1.68 21.99 -10.44
C ARG A 8 -3.10 21.57 -10.81
N ASP A 9 -3.49 21.76 -12.07
CA ASP A 9 -4.83 21.39 -12.56
C ASP A 9 -5.04 19.87 -12.48
N LEU A 10 -4.03 19.08 -12.85
CA LEU A 10 -4.09 17.63 -12.73
C LEU A 10 -4.21 17.19 -11.27
N LYS A 11 -3.46 17.84 -10.37
CA LYS A 11 -3.56 17.55 -8.94
C LYS A 11 -4.97 17.83 -8.44
N ASP A 12 -5.55 18.97 -8.75
CA ASP A 12 -6.87 19.35 -8.26
C ASP A 12 -7.94 18.38 -8.78
N TYR A 13 -7.88 18.01 -10.06
CA TYR A 13 -8.74 16.98 -10.65
C TYR A 13 -8.58 15.62 -9.94
N LEU A 14 -7.34 15.16 -9.71
CA LEU A 14 -7.10 13.86 -9.08
C LEU A 14 -7.55 13.83 -7.61
N VAL A 15 -7.28 14.89 -6.86
CA VAL A 15 -7.57 14.96 -5.42
C VAL A 15 -9.05 15.16 -5.17
N ASN A 16 -9.70 16.10 -5.86
CA ASN A 16 -11.06 16.51 -5.54
C ASN A 16 -12.11 15.76 -6.36
N ASP A 17 -11.85 15.57 -7.67
CA ASP A 17 -12.88 15.05 -8.57
C ASP A 17 -12.79 13.52 -8.72
N TYR A 18 -11.61 12.99 -9.01
CA TYR A 18 -11.47 11.57 -9.35
C TYR A 18 -11.35 10.67 -8.12
N HIS A 19 -10.47 10.99 -7.16
CA HIS A 19 -10.25 10.19 -5.96
C HIS A 19 -10.97 10.72 -4.72
N GLY A 20 -11.54 11.92 -4.77
CA GLY A 20 -12.05 12.63 -3.58
C GLY A 20 -13.05 11.82 -2.76
N GLU A 21 -14.01 11.16 -3.41
CA GLU A 21 -14.99 10.31 -2.71
C GLU A 21 -14.33 9.08 -2.09
N SER A 22 -13.44 8.41 -2.82
CA SER A 22 -12.72 7.23 -2.33
C SER A 22 -11.88 7.59 -1.10
N LYS A 23 -11.13 8.70 -1.14
CA LYS A 23 -10.32 9.15 0.01
C LYS A 23 -11.18 9.55 1.20
N ARG A 24 -12.34 10.18 0.96
CA ARG A 24 -13.31 10.49 2.01
C ARG A 24 -13.84 9.24 2.72
N GLN A 25 -14.20 8.19 1.96
CA GLN A 25 -14.64 6.92 2.53
C GLN A 25 -13.50 6.24 3.31
N GLN A 26 -12.29 6.21 2.75
CA GLN A 26 -11.12 5.65 3.44
C GLN A 26 -10.80 6.36 4.76
N GLN A 27 -11.01 7.68 4.83
CA GLN A 27 -10.85 8.43 6.08
C GLN A 27 -11.93 8.06 7.10
N ILE A 28 -13.18 7.91 6.67
CA ILE A 28 -14.27 7.45 7.54
C ILE A 28 -13.94 6.05 8.09
N ASP A 29 -13.46 5.13 7.25
CA ASP A 29 -13.06 3.79 7.67
C ASP A 29 -11.91 3.83 8.69
N GLU A 30 -10.96 4.77 8.53
CA GLU A 30 -9.89 5.00 9.52
C GLU A 30 -10.46 5.49 10.86
N ASP A 31 -11.39 6.43 10.83
CA ASP A 31 -12.01 6.98 12.02
C ASP A 31 -12.81 5.91 12.77
N TYR A 32 -13.48 5.00 12.05
CA TYR A 32 -14.12 3.82 12.63
C TYR A 32 -13.10 2.83 13.19
N TYR A 33 -12.02 2.53 12.47
CA TYR A 33 -10.97 1.62 12.91
C TYR A 33 -10.29 2.11 14.20
N THR A 34 -10.07 3.43 14.31
CA THR A 34 -9.38 4.06 15.43
C THR A 34 -10.31 4.51 16.57
N ASP A 35 -11.62 4.25 16.47
CA ASP A 35 -12.65 4.77 17.38
C ASP A 35 -12.64 6.30 17.55
N ASN A 36 -12.16 7.04 16.54
CA ASN A 36 -12.16 8.51 16.52
C ASN A 36 -13.45 9.10 15.94
N PHE A 37 -14.42 8.27 15.56
CA PHE A 37 -15.68 8.74 15.01
C PHE A 37 -16.62 9.28 16.11
N HIS A 38 -17.32 10.37 15.82
CA HIS A 38 -18.28 10.97 16.75
C HIS A 38 -19.72 10.53 16.43
N PRO A 39 -20.41 9.80 17.33
CA PRO A 39 -21.76 9.33 17.09
C PRO A 39 -22.75 10.51 17.06
N LYS A 40 -23.33 10.81 15.89
CA LYS A 40 -24.28 11.94 15.72
C LYS A 40 -25.57 11.82 16.54
N LEU A 41 -25.88 10.63 17.06
CA LEU A 41 -27.17 10.31 17.70
C LEU A 41 -27.11 10.25 19.23
N LEU A 42 -25.92 10.33 19.83
CA LEU A 42 -25.80 10.32 21.29
C LEU A 42 -26.11 11.71 21.83
N LYS A 43 -27.14 11.78 22.67
CA LYS A 43 -27.47 13.00 23.42
C LYS A 43 -26.72 12.99 24.75
N PRO A 44 -26.17 14.12 25.20
CA PRO A 44 -25.61 14.22 26.55
C PRO A 44 -26.65 13.76 27.59
N PRO A 45 -26.24 13.05 28.66
CA PRO A 45 -24.87 12.88 29.16
C PRO A 45 -24.18 11.57 28.76
N THR A 46 -24.58 10.94 27.64
CA THR A 46 -23.94 9.68 27.22
C THR A 46 -22.46 9.89 26.95
N LEU A 47 -21.61 9.11 27.61
CA LEU A 47 -20.16 9.10 27.41
C LEU A 47 -19.82 8.17 26.24
N ASP A 48 -18.98 8.66 25.35
CA ASP A 48 -18.40 7.84 24.28
C ASP A 48 -17.38 6.88 24.89
N HIS A 49 -17.54 5.59 24.64
CA HIS A 49 -16.60 4.56 25.07
C HIS A 49 -15.99 3.90 23.82
N PRO A 50 -14.68 4.08 23.56
CA PRO A 50 -14.01 3.35 22.48
C PRO A 50 -14.03 1.86 22.81
N THR A 51 -14.43 1.04 21.85
CA THR A 51 -14.63 -0.41 22.05
C THR A 51 -13.51 -1.25 21.45
N GLY A 52 -12.78 -0.69 20.49
CA GLY A 52 -11.78 -1.36 19.67
C GLY A 52 -12.35 -2.46 18.78
N GLU A 53 -13.68 -2.52 18.62
CA GLU A 53 -14.35 -3.63 17.97
C GLU A 53 -14.07 -3.67 16.47
N ALA A 54 -14.09 -2.51 15.80
CA ALA A 54 -13.71 -2.40 14.40
C ALA A 54 -12.27 -2.87 14.16
N ALA A 55 -11.34 -2.47 15.03
CA ALA A 55 -9.96 -2.91 14.96
C ALA A 55 -9.82 -4.43 15.10
N ARG A 56 -10.54 -5.04 16.04
CA ARG A 56 -10.55 -6.51 16.20
C ARG A 56 -11.12 -7.23 14.99
N GLN A 57 -12.20 -6.72 14.41
CA GLN A 57 -12.84 -7.31 13.23
C GLN A 57 -11.93 -7.30 12.00
N ILE A 58 -10.99 -6.36 11.91
CA ILE A 58 -10.01 -6.27 10.82
C ILE A 58 -8.74 -7.05 11.14
N ASP A 59 -8.21 -6.91 12.35
CA ASP A 59 -6.93 -7.49 12.76
C ASP A 59 -7.01 -9.02 12.85
N LEU A 60 -8.12 -9.56 13.37
CA LEU A 60 -8.30 -11.01 13.54
C LEU A 60 -8.27 -11.77 12.19
N PRO A 61 -9.05 -11.37 11.16
CA PRO A 61 -8.89 -11.96 9.82
C PRO A 61 -7.51 -11.73 9.20
N ALA A 62 -6.87 -10.59 9.44
CA ALA A 62 -5.53 -10.31 8.91
C ALA A 62 -4.46 -11.25 9.49
N GLU A 63 -4.61 -11.66 10.75
CA GLU A 63 -3.77 -12.67 11.41
C GLU A 63 -4.05 -14.10 10.88
N HIS A 64 -5.31 -14.41 10.56
CA HIS A 64 -5.72 -15.74 10.09
C HIS A 64 -5.53 -15.98 8.58
N LEU A 65 -5.59 -14.93 7.76
CA LEU A 65 -5.26 -15.03 6.34
C LEU A 65 -3.80 -15.47 6.22
N ILE A 66 -3.54 -16.46 5.35
CA ILE A 66 -2.24 -17.10 5.16
C ILE A 66 -1.26 -16.10 4.50
N THR A 67 -0.85 -15.10 5.27
CA THR A 67 0.35 -14.28 5.04
C THR A 67 1.60 -15.02 5.53
N GLY A 68 1.42 -16.10 6.30
CA GLY A 68 2.50 -16.93 6.81
C GLY A 68 3.35 -17.57 5.71
N ASN A 69 2.79 -17.85 4.52
CA ASN A 69 3.55 -18.46 3.42
C ASN A 69 3.08 -17.97 2.03
N PRO A 70 3.35 -16.71 1.66
CA PRO A 70 3.02 -16.17 0.34
C PRO A 70 3.73 -16.97 -0.76
N GLN A 71 3.03 -17.24 -1.86
CA GLN A 71 3.59 -17.97 -3.00
C GLN A 71 3.46 -17.17 -4.29
N ALA A 72 4.57 -17.01 -5.00
CA ALA A 72 4.60 -16.44 -6.34
C ALA A 72 4.63 -17.55 -7.39
N PHE A 73 3.74 -17.46 -8.39
CA PHE A 73 3.70 -18.37 -9.52
C PHE A 73 3.89 -17.59 -10.82
N ARG A 74 4.70 -18.13 -11.73
CA ARG A 74 4.75 -17.69 -13.12
C ARG A 74 4.17 -18.81 -13.98
N LEU A 75 3.07 -18.52 -14.68
CA LEU A 75 2.52 -19.45 -15.66
C LEU A 75 3.37 -19.40 -16.94
N ALA A 76 3.63 -20.56 -17.54
CA ALA A 76 4.28 -20.65 -18.85
C ALA A 76 3.33 -20.09 -19.91
N ARG A 77 3.81 -19.15 -20.75
CA ARG A 77 2.98 -18.53 -21.78
C ARG A 77 3.06 -19.30 -23.10
N THR A 78 4.15 -20.02 -23.33
CA THR A 78 4.38 -20.82 -24.55
C THR A 78 4.86 -22.24 -24.23
N LYS A 79 4.65 -23.17 -25.18
CA LYS A 79 5.18 -24.53 -25.09
C LYS A 79 6.71 -24.47 -25.18
N GLY A 80 7.38 -24.75 -24.06
CA GLY A 80 8.85 -24.66 -23.91
C GLY A 80 9.31 -23.78 -22.75
N GLU A 81 8.42 -22.92 -22.22
CA GLU A 81 8.76 -22.01 -21.13
C GLU A 81 8.63 -22.61 -19.72
N VAL A 82 8.17 -23.87 -19.59
CA VAL A 82 7.85 -24.48 -18.29
C VAL A 82 9.02 -24.41 -17.31
N GLU A 83 10.23 -24.72 -17.78
CA GLU A 83 11.44 -24.69 -16.93
C GLU A 83 11.82 -23.24 -16.54
N SER A 84 11.74 -22.30 -17.49
CA SER A 84 11.99 -20.88 -17.23
C SER A 84 10.99 -20.30 -16.23
N ALA A 85 9.71 -20.65 -16.39
CA ALA A 85 8.64 -20.24 -15.50
C ALA A 85 8.87 -20.76 -14.08
N ALA A 86 9.25 -22.04 -13.93
CA ALA A 86 9.59 -22.63 -12.65
C ALA A 86 10.82 -21.96 -11.99
N LYS A 87 11.86 -21.65 -12.76
CA LYS A 87 13.06 -20.93 -12.25
C LYS A 87 12.71 -19.54 -11.73
N VAL A 88 11.91 -18.78 -12.47
CA VAL A 88 11.45 -17.44 -12.04
C VAL A 88 10.57 -17.54 -10.80
N ALA A 89 9.61 -18.47 -10.77
CA ALA A 89 8.77 -18.69 -9.58
C ALA A 89 9.64 -19.02 -8.35
N LYS A 90 10.64 -19.88 -8.49
CA LYS A 90 11.58 -20.21 -7.41
C LYS A 90 12.33 -18.97 -6.90
N LEU A 91 12.80 -18.10 -7.80
CA LEU A 91 13.46 -16.84 -7.44
C LEU A 91 12.51 -15.89 -6.71
N LEU A 92 11.29 -15.68 -7.22
CA LEU A 92 10.30 -14.80 -6.59
C LEU A 92 9.90 -15.31 -5.20
N ASN A 93 9.71 -16.62 -5.04
CA ASN A 93 9.44 -17.21 -3.72
C ASN A 93 10.62 -17.03 -2.76
N HIS A 94 11.87 -17.13 -3.25
CA HIS A 94 13.04 -16.81 -2.43
C HIS A 94 13.03 -15.34 -1.97
N TRP A 95 12.63 -14.41 -2.85
CA TRP A 95 12.50 -13.00 -2.50
C TRP A 95 11.38 -12.76 -1.49
N LEU A 96 10.21 -13.38 -1.67
CA LEU A 96 9.08 -13.27 -0.72
C LEU A 96 9.50 -13.65 0.71
N GLN A 97 10.28 -14.72 0.88
CA GLN A 97 10.79 -15.11 2.20
C GLN A 97 11.71 -14.06 2.85
N ARG A 98 12.41 -13.25 2.05
CA ARG A 98 13.21 -12.13 2.55
C ARG A 98 12.36 -10.88 2.77
N ILE A 99 11.38 -10.62 1.91
CA ILE A 99 10.47 -9.46 2.03
C ILE A 99 9.71 -9.53 3.35
N LYS A 100 9.25 -10.72 3.77
CA LYS A 100 8.62 -10.94 5.08
C LYS A 100 9.46 -10.54 6.28
N ARG A 101 10.78 -10.42 6.11
CA ARG A 101 11.70 -10.01 7.18
C ARG A 101 11.88 -8.50 7.26
N GLN A 102 11.35 -7.74 6.30
CA GLN A 102 11.27 -6.28 6.43
C GLN A 102 10.37 -5.93 7.62
N SER A 103 10.69 -4.85 8.33
CA SER A 103 9.93 -4.40 9.49
C SER A 103 9.35 -3.02 9.21
N PRO A 104 8.02 -2.85 9.19
CA PRO A 104 6.98 -3.89 9.35
C PRO A 104 6.92 -4.88 8.18
N ASP A 105 6.36 -6.09 8.38
CA ASP A 105 6.17 -7.08 7.30
C ASP A 105 5.26 -6.49 6.21
N PRO A 106 5.79 -6.20 5.01
CA PRO A 106 5.06 -5.51 3.95
C PRO A 106 3.82 -6.30 3.50
N LEU A 107 3.86 -7.63 3.56
CA LEU A 107 2.76 -8.46 3.09
C LEU A 107 1.62 -8.48 4.10
N HIS A 108 1.94 -8.58 5.38
CA HIS A 108 0.94 -8.50 6.44
C HIS A 108 0.32 -7.09 6.50
N LEU A 109 1.15 -6.05 6.42
CA LEU A 109 0.68 -4.66 6.38
C LEU A 109 -0.20 -4.40 5.16
N SER A 110 0.14 -4.98 3.99
CA SER A 110 -0.66 -4.84 2.78
C SER A 110 -2.06 -5.40 2.94
N LEU A 111 -2.20 -6.59 3.55
CA LEU A 111 -3.52 -7.19 3.80
C LEU A 111 -4.32 -6.39 4.81
N LYS A 112 -3.70 -5.99 5.92
CA LYS A 112 -4.38 -5.19 6.94
C LYS A 112 -4.88 -3.87 6.37
N THR A 113 -4.06 -3.20 5.55
CA THR A 113 -4.45 -1.95 4.87
C THR A 113 -5.59 -2.19 3.89
N ASN A 114 -5.52 -3.28 3.11
CA ASN A 114 -6.57 -3.63 2.16
C ASN A 114 -7.90 -4.00 2.84
N LEU A 115 -7.86 -4.73 3.95
CA LEU A 115 -9.05 -5.03 4.75
C LEU A 115 -9.65 -3.80 5.42
N LYS A 116 -8.79 -2.87 5.85
CA LYS A 116 -9.21 -1.63 6.51
C LYS A 116 -9.81 -0.62 5.54
N ARG A 117 -9.18 -0.39 4.39
CA ARG A 117 -9.46 0.75 3.49
C ARG A 117 -9.85 0.36 2.07
N GLY A 118 -9.89 -0.94 1.76
CA GLY A 118 -10.22 -1.46 0.43
C GLY A 118 -9.18 -1.18 -0.66
N GLU A 119 -8.04 -0.56 -0.31
CA GLU A 119 -6.99 -0.18 -1.26
C GLU A 119 -5.62 -0.36 -0.60
N VAL A 120 -4.65 -0.80 -1.38
CA VAL A 120 -3.25 -0.89 -0.96
C VAL A 120 -2.31 -0.53 -2.10
N TRP A 121 -1.26 0.22 -1.78
CA TRP A 121 -0.19 0.57 -2.70
C TRP A 121 1.12 -0.05 -2.25
N ILE A 122 1.84 -0.66 -3.19
CA ILE A 122 3.19 -1.17 -2.98
C ILE A 122 4.10 -0.50 -3.99
N GLN A 123 4.96 0.38 -3.51
CA GLN A 123 6.01 0.99 -4.30
C GLN A 123 7.29 0.16 -4.17
N LEU A 124 7.83 -0.26 -5.31
CA LEU A 124 9.12 -0.92 -5.37
C LEU A 124 10.22 0.14 -5.37
N VAL A 125 11.06 0.13 -4.34
CA VAL A 125 12.20 1.03 -4.21
C VAL A 125 13.47 0.25 -4.48
N LEU A 126 14.35 0.75 -5.35
CA LEU A 126 15.63 0.10 -5.62
C LEU A 126 16.46 0.03 -4.34
N ASN A 127 17.03 -1.13 -4.04
CA ASN A 127 18.00 -1.24 -2.96
C ASN A 127 19.38 -0.79 -3.48
N GLU A 128 19.85 0.38 -3.05
CA GLU A 128 21.14 0.92 -3.47
C GLU A 128 22.31 0.01 -3.07
N ASP A 129 22.21 -0.64 -1.90
CA ASP A 129 23.23 -1.58 -1.40
C ASP A 129 23.40 -2.78 -2.33
N TRP A 130 22.33 -3.19 -3.02
CA TRP A 130 22.40 -4.28 -4.01
C TRP A 130 23.23 -3.90 -5.24
N THR A 131 23.21 -2.62 -5.61
CA THR A 131 23.99 -2.09 -6.74
C THR A 131 25.45 -1.84 -6.37
N ALA A 132 25.74 -1.64 -5.08
CA ALA A 132 27.07 -1.38 -4.55
C ALA A 132 27.88 -2.67 -4.32
N LYS A 133 28.28 -3.34 -5.42
CA LYS A 133 29.30 -4.42 -5.51
C LYS A 133 29.03 -5.75 -4.77
N GLU A 134 28.34 -5.74 -3.64
CA GLU A 134 27.96 -6.92 -2.89
C GLU A 134 26.48 -7.17 -3.16
N GLN A 135 26.15 -7.99 -4.17
CA GLN A 135 24.79 -8.41 -4.51
C GLN A 135 24.18 -9.31 -3.41
N THR A 136 24.10 -8.77 -2.20
CA THR A 136 23.64 -9.40 -0.98
C THR A 136 22.33 -8.73 -0.59
N GLY A 137 21.37 -9.50 -0.06
CA GLY A 137 20.04 -8.99 0.27
C GLY A 137 19.00 -9.09 -0.85
N LEU A 138 18.08 -8.12 -0.91
CA LEU A 138 17.05 -8.01 -1.95
C LEU A 138 17.43 -6.90 -2.92
N PRO A 139 17.10 -7.01 -4.21
CA PRO A 139 17.33 -5.92 -5.17
C PRO A 139 16.35 -4.75 -4.99
N VAL A 140 15.21 -4.98 -4.32
CA VAL A 140 14.18 -3.97 -4.11
C VAL A 140 13.60 -4.08 -2.69
N TRP A 141 13.26 -2.93 -2.13
CA TRP A 141 12.47 -2.78 -0.92
C TRP A 141 10.99 -2.56 -1.26
N PHE A 142 10.10 -2.99 -0.37
CA PHE A 142 8.67 -2.80 -0.53
C PHE A 142 8.27 -1.64 0.38
N TYR A 143 7.97 -0.50 -0.21
CA TYR A 143 7.43 0.66 0.49
C TYR A 143 5.92 0.68 0.34
N LEU A 144 5.19 0.77 1.46
CA LEU A 144 3.73 0.84 1.48
C LEU A 144 3.32 2.24 1.90
N PRO A 145 3.15 3.18 0.95
CA PRO A 145 2.59 4.48 1.28
C PRO A 145 1.16 4.34 1.78
N ASP A 146 0.76 5.26 2.65
CA ASP A 146 -0.63 5.37 3.08
C ASP A 146 -1.52 5.65 1.85
N PRO A 147 -2.56 4.84 1.55
CA PRO A 147 -3.45 5.09 0.42
C PRO A 147 -4.05 6.50 0.38
N LEU A 148 -4.29 7.15 1.52
CA LEU A 148 -4.88 8.49 1.61
C LEU A 148 -4.01 9.57 0.94
N ILE A 149 -2.69 9.34 0.85
CA ILE A 149 -1.74 10.26 0.23
C ILE A 149 -1.34 9.84 -1.18
N VAL A 150 -1.90 8.78 -1.74
CA VAL A 150 -1.55 8.26 -3.08
C VAL A 150 -2.65 8.58 -4.08
N PHE A 151 -2.26 9.25 -5.17
CA PHE A 151 -3.13 9.67 -6.26
C PHE A 151 -2.58 9.15 -7.59
N PRO A 152 -2.98 7.93 -8.01
CA PRO A 152 -2.61 7.40 -9.32
C PRO A 152 -3.40 8.09 -10.44
N SER A 153 -2.81 8.14 -11.63
CA SER A 153 -3.52 8.56 -12.84
C SER A 153 -4.64 7.56 -13.20
N PRO A 154 -5.76 8.02 -13.79
CA PRO A 154 -6.83 7.12 -14.27
C PRO A 154 -6.39 6.17 -15.39
N LYS A 155 -5.28 6.49 -16.07
CA LYS A 155 -4.69 5.63 -17.09
C LYS A 155 -3.92 4.50 -16.41
N ILE A 156 -4.49 3.31 -16.44
CA ILE A 156 -3.93 2.11 -15.81
C ILE A 156 -3.72 1.05 -16.90
N ILE A 157 -2.51 0.50 -16.97
CA ILE A 157 -2.15 -0.62 -17.86
C ILE A 157 -1.63 -1.75 -16.98
N ASP A 158 -2.23 -2.94 -17.07
CA ASP A 158 -1.84 -4.11 -16.26
C ASP A 158 -1.79 -3.83 -14.74
N CYS A 159 -2.75 -3.06 -14.22
CA CYS A 159 -2.81 -2.58 -12.83
C CYS A 159 -1.65 -1.65 -12.41
N VAL A 160 -0.86 -1.16 -13.37
CA VAL A 160 0.17 -0.15 -13.15
C VAL A 160 -0.33 1.19 -13.69
N PRO A 161 -0.48 2.22 -12.86
CA PRO A 161 -0.83 3.55 -13.32
C PRO A 161 0.33 4.18 -14.11
N ASP A 162 -0.02 5.00 -15.11
CA ASP A 162 0.94 5.76 -15.93
C ASP A 162 1.74 6.76 -15.08
N GLU A 163 1.05 7.46 -14.18
CA GLU A 163 1.65 8.43 -13.25
C GLU A 163 1.09 8.22 -11.84
N VAL A 164 1.92 8.45 -10.82
CA VAL A 164 1.49 8.43 -9.41
C VAL A 164 2.01 9.68 -8.71
N ILE A 165 1.10 10.41 -8.07
CA ILE A 165 1.45 11.52 -7.18
C ILE A 165 1.31 11.01 -5.75
N ILE A 166 2.41 11.03 -4.99
CA ILE A 166 2.40 10.71 -3.55
C ILE A 166 2.58 12.00 -2.78
N PHE A 167 1.60 12.33 -1.94
CA PHE A 167 1.61 13.51 -1.08
C PHE A 167 2.51 13.26 0.13
N CYS A 168 3.76 13.70 0.04
CA CYS A 168 4.63 13.76 1.20
C CYS A 168 4.60 15.19 1.76
N ASN A 169 3.93 15.39 2.90
CA ASN A 169 4.21 16.56 3.73
C ASN A 169 5.63 16.37 4.29
N ARG A 170 6.65 16.85 3.56
CA ARG A 170 8.00 16.94 4.11
C ARG A 170 8.02 18.08 5.10
N TYR A 171 8.24 17.79 6.37
CA TYR A 171 8.56 18.80 7.35
C TYR A 171 10.04 19.17 7.20
N VAL A 172 10.42 20.39 7.61
CA VAL A 172 11.82 20.85 7.54
C VAL A 172 12.78 19.86 8.24
N THR A 173 12.29 19.19 9.28
CA THR A 173 13.00 18.13 10.02
C THR A 173 13.35 16.90 9.20
N ASP A 174 12.66 16.63 8.09
CA ASP A 174 12.90 15.47 7.22
C ASP A 174 14.02 15.71 6.19
N ILE A 175 14.49 16.96 6.06
CA ILE A 175 15.51 17.37 5.08
C ILE A 175 16.92 17.36 5.71
N GLU A 176 17.01 17.36 7.05
CA GLU A 176 18.27 17.49 7.80
C GLU A 176 18.86 16.16 8.33
N ARG A 177 18.47 15.01 7.78
CA ARG A 177 19.10 13.71 8.06
C ARG A 177 19.63 13.06 6.79
#